data_AF-A0A0K0Y439-F1
#
_entry.id   AF-A0A0K0Y439-F1
#
_cell.length_a   1.000
_cell.length_b   1.000
_cell.length_c   1.000
_cell.angle_alpha   90.00
_cell.angle_beta   90.00
_cell.angle_gamma   90.00
#
_symmetry.space_group_name_H-M   'P 1'
#
loop_
_entity.id
_entity.type
_entity.pdbx_description
1 polymer ?
#
loop_
_entity_poly.entity_id
_entity_poly.type
_entity_poly.pdbx_seq_one_letter_code
_entity_poly.pdbx_strand_id
1 'polypeptide(L)'
;MANTLFRRALWAALLAFVVSIWCWVLVSLHGVWSFGMVEGYLDGGRLPLTPSVNVTYGDFFLLGLTSIVVTFPLAFFWSSFAPQRFNIPGLLVCWLIGFWTGAESIAFAFQIDYGATWGPFEAFLELFFHPVVTPFAIAIGLFGIDTITGALRRKLV
;
A
#
# COMPACT_ATOMS: atom_id res chain seq x y z
N MET A 1 1.18 16.03 32.22
CA MET A 1 1.98 15.94 30.97
C MET A 1 2.28 14.50 30.54
N ALA A 2 2.69 13.58 31.41
CA ALA A 2 2.95 12.18 30.99
C ALA A 2 1.71 11.46 30.42
N ASN A 3 0.54 11.60 31.07
CA ASN A 3 -0.72 10.99 30.59
C ASN A 3 -1.20 11.54 29.23
N THR A 4 -0.91 12.79 28.92
CA THR A 4 -1.32 13.42 27.66
C THR A 4 -0.43 12.97 26.49
N LEU A 5 0.88 12.84 26.73
CA LEU A 5 1.81 12.30 25.73
C LEU A 5 1.55 10.82 25.43
N PHE A 6 1.33 10.02 26.47
CA PHE A 6 1.00 8.60 26.32
C PHE A 6 -0.30 8.40 25.54
N ARG A 7 -1.36 9.15 25.88
CA ARG A 7 -2.64 9.08 25.17
C ARG A 7 -2.51 9.49 23.71
N ARG A 8 -1.72 10.52 23.41
CA ARG A 8 -1.47 10.96 22.02
C ARG A 8 -0.73 9.89 21.22
N ALA A 9 0.32 9.30 21.78
CA ALA A 9 1.06 8.21 21.14
C ALA A 9 0.17 6.98 20.87
N LEU A 10 -0.72 6.64 21.80
CA LEU A 10 -1.68 5.55 21.61
C LEU A 10 -2.61 5.81 20.42
N TRP A 11 -3.20 7.01 20.33
CA TRP A 11 -4.07 7.36 19.20
C TRP A 11 -3.32 7.46 17.88
N ALA A 12 -2.07 7.94 17.91
CA ALA A 12 -1.19 7.96 16.74
C ALA A 12 -0.89 6.54 16.26
N ALA A 13 -0.63 5.60 17.17
CA ALA A 13 -0.39 4.19 16.84
C ALA A 13 -1.64 3.53 16.23
N LEU A 14 -2.82 3.76 16.81
CA LEU A 14 -4.08 3.24 16.26
C LEU A 14 -4.39 3.81 14.88
N LEU A 15 -4.17 5.12 14.70
CA LEU A 15 -4.32 5.78 13.42
C LEU A 15 -3.35 5.23 12.37
N ALA A 16 -2.07 5.08 12.74
CA ALA A 16 -1.04 4.52 11.86
C ALA A 16 -1.36 3.07 11.47
N PHE A 17 -1.82 2.26 12.42
CA PHE A 17 -2.23 0.88 12.18
C PHE A 17 -3.38 0.80 11.17
N VAL A 18 -4.43 1.60 11.36
CA VAL A 18 -5.57 1.63 10.44
C VAL A 18 -5.14 2.07 9.04
N VAL A 19 -4.31 3.11 8.93
CA VAL A 19 -3.81 3.59 7.63
C VAL A 19 -2.89 2.57 6.97
N SER A 20 -2.06 1.86 7.73
CA SER A 20 -1.16 0.84 7.18
C SER A 20 -1.91 -0.41 6.71
N ILE A 21 -2.93 -0.85 7.46
CA ILE A 21 -3.80 -1.97 7.02
C ILE A 21 -4.57 -1.58 5.75
N TRP A 22 -5.10 -0.35 5.70
CA TRP A 22 -5.78 0.14 4.51
C TRP A 22 -4.86 0.20 3.29
N CYS A 23 -3.63 0.70 3.47
CA CYS A 23 -2.59 0.72 2.45
C CYS A 23 -2.28 -0.69 1.93
N TRP A 24 -2.05 -1.62 2.84
CA TRP A 24 -1.75 -3.01 2.51
C TRP A 24 -2.83 -3.69 1.71
N VAL A 25 -4.09 -3.59 2.15
CA VAL A 25 -5.22 -4.19 1.44
C VAL A 25 -5.31 -3.64 0.01
N LEU A 26 -5.14 -2.33 -0.17
CA LEU A 26 -5.20 -1.72 -1.50
C LEU A 26 -3.99 -2.05 -2.37
N VAL A 27 -2.79 -2.16 -1.81
CA VAL A 27 -1.60 -2.62 -2.55
C VAL A 27 -1.79 -4.06 -3.03
N SER A 28 -2.28 -4.94 -2.18
CA SER A 28 -2.48 -6.35 -2.54
C SER A 28 -3.61 -6.48 -3.59
N LEU A 29 -4.71 -5.75 -3.43
CA LEU A 29 -5.78 -5.71 -4.45
C LEU A 29 -5.31 -5.07 -5.76
N HIS A 30 -4.50 -4.01 -5.69
CA HIS A 30 -3.87 -3.40 -6.86
C HIS A 30 -3.01 -4.42 -7.61
N GLY A 31 -2.18 -5.20 -6.90
CA GLY A 31 -1.45 -6.32 -7.49
C GLY A 31 -2.40 -7.32 -8.16
N VAL A 32 -3.39 -7.83 -7.43
CA VAL A 32 -4.36 -8.79 -7.98
C VAL A 32 -5.08 -8.25 -9.21
N TRP A 33 -5.45 -6.97 -9.25
CA TRP A 33 -6.11 -6.37 -10.40
C TRP A 33 -5.16 -6.12 -11.56
N SER A 34 -3.99 -5.55 -11.31
CA SER A 34 -2.97 -5.29 -12.33
C SER A 34 -2.49 -6.58 -12.99
N PHE A 35 -2.41 -7.68 -12.24
CA PHE A 35 -2.02 -9.00 -12.75
C PHE A 35 -3.19 -9.91 -13.15
N GLY A 36 -4.44 -9.60 -12.76
CA GLY A 36 -5.61 -10.44 -13.02
C GLY A 36 -6.56 -9.91 -14.10
N MET A 37 -6.56 -8.61 -14.38
CA MET A 37 -7.43 -7.98 -15.40
C MET A 37 -6.74 -7.81 -16.77
N VAL A 38 -5.40 -7.84 -16.82
CA VAL A 38 -4.67 -7.87 -18.10
C VAL A 38 -4.85 -9.29 -18.66
N GLU A 39 -5.74 -9.39 -19.66
CA GLU A 39 -6.19 -10.61 -20.34
C GLU A 39 -5.15 -11.74 -20.33
N GLY A 40 -5.51 -12.83 -19.66
CA GLY A 40 -4.79 -14.08 -19.72
C GLY A 40 -3.87 -14.37 -18.57
N TYR A 41 -3.36 -13.40 -17.80
CA TYR A 41 -2.35 -13.71 -16.77
C TYR A 41 -2.83 -14.72 -15.72
N LEU A 42 -4.08 -14.76 -15.26
CA LEU A 42 -4.52 -15.71 -14.21
C LEU A 42 -5.57 -16.75 -14.68
N ASP A 43 -5.67 -17.01 -15.98
CA ASP A 43 -6.76 -17.81 -16.55
C ASP A 43 -6.63 -19.31 -16.18
N GLY A 44 -7.29 -19.69 -15.07
CA GLY A 44 -7.40 -21.08 -14.59
C GLY A 44 -6.38 -21.52 -13.52
N GLY A 45 -5.68 -20.60 -12.86
CA GLY A 45 -4.67 -20.95 -11.84
C GLY A 45 -3.32 -21.37 -12.42
N ARG A 46 -3.05 -21.04 -13.68
CA ARG A 46 -1.74 -21.11 -14.33
C ARG A 46 -1.57 -19.87 -15.20
N LEU A 47 -0.53 -19.07 -14.92
CA LEU A 47 -0.22 -17.91 -15.75
C LEU A 47 0.34 -18.34 -17.12
N PRO A 48 -0.03 -17.69 -18.24
CA PRO A 48 0.30 -18.07 -19.61
C PRO A 48 1.74 -17.70 -20.01
N LEU A 49 2.51 -17.19 -19.06
CA LEU A 49 3.96 -17.29 -19.05
C LEU A 49 4.25 -18.20 -17.87
N THR A 50 4.81 -19.39 -18.10
CA THR A 50 5.21 -20.30 -17.02
C THR A 50 6.12 -19.53 -16.07
N PRO A 51 5.62 -19.02 -14.94
CA PRO A 51 6.52 -18.44 -13.98
C PRO A 51 7.35 -19.62 -13.48
N SER A 52 8.63 -19.41 -13.24
CA SER A 52 9.46 -20.45 -12.64
C SER A 52 8.91 -20.88 -11.26
N VAL A 53 8.04 -20.06 -10.67
CA VAL A 53 7.41 -20.23 -9.35
C VAL A 53 5.89 -20.13 -9.46
N ASN A 54 5.16 -21.00 -8.78
CA ASN A 54 3.70 -20.90 -8.71
C ASN A 54 3.29 -19.69 -7.85
N VAL A 55 2.55 -18.73 -8.44
CA VAL A 55 2.11 -17.50 -7.77
C VAL A 55 0.66 -17.65 -7.34
N THR A 56 0.39 -17.46 -6.07
CA THR A 56 -0.93 -17.51 -5.46
C THR A 56 -1.42 -16.12 -5.06
N TYR A 57 -2.73 -15.97 -4.83
CA TYR A 57 -3.26 -14.74 -4.24
C TYR A 57 -2.60 -14.38 -2.90
N GLY A 58 -2.23 -15.40 -2.11
CA GLY A 58 -1.54 -15.22 -0.83
C GLY A 58 -0.19 -14.50 -0.98
N ASP A 59 0.52 -14.72 -2.08
CA ASP A 59 1.83 -14.10 -2.32
C ASP A 59 1.71 -12.58 -2.50
N PHE A 60 0.66 -12.08 -3.14
CA PHE A 60 0.38 -10.63 -3.23
C PHE A 60 0.11 -10.00 -1.85
N PHE A 61 -0.52 -10.74 -0.94
CA PHE A 61 -0.73 -10.28 0.44
C PHE A 61 0.57 -10.28 1.24
N LEU A 62 1.42 -11.29 1.06
CA LEU A 62 2.72 -11.36 1.75
C LEU A 62 3.69 -10.28 1.23
N LEU A 63 3.83 -10.14 -0.07
CA LEU A 63 4.68 -9.10 -0.69
C LEU A 63 4.15 -7.69 -0.39
N GLY A 64 2.83 -7.54 -0.33
CA GLY A 64 2.19 -6.28 0.06
C GLY A 64 2.54 -5.84 1.49
N LEU A 65 3.01 -6.73 2.39
CA LEU A 65 3.37 -6.35 3.77
C LEU A 65 4.44 -5.27 3.84
N THR A 66 5.28 -5.12 2.80
CA THR A 66 6.23 -4.01 2.68
C THR A 66 5.54 -2.64 2.85
N SER A 67 4.31 -2.50 2.35
CA SER A 67 3.50 -1.29 2.56
C SER A 67 3.19 -1.03 4.03
N ILE A 68 2.98 -2.05 4.86
CA ILE A 68 2.75 -1.89 6.30
C ILE A 68 4.03 -1.40 6.98
N VAL A 69 5.14 -2.07 6.68
CA VAL A 69 6.47 -1.77 7.26
C VAL A 69 6.87 -0.32 6.99
N VAL A 70 6.46 0.25 5.85
CA VAL A 70 6.72 1.64 5.49
C VAL A 70 5.64 2.60 6.02
N THR A 71 4.36 2.31 5.78
CA THR A 71 3.26 3.22 6.12
C THR A 71 3.12 3.42 7.62
N PHE A 72 3.24 2.34 8.40
CA PHE A 72 3.05 2.39 9.85
C PHE A 72 4.01 3.36 10.54
N PRO A 73 5.35 3.23 10.42
CA PRO A 73 6.27 4.14 11.09
C PRO A 73 6.08 5.58 10.59
N LEU A 74 5.92 5.80 9.28
CA LEU A 74 5.71 7.15 8.74
C LEU A 74 4.45 7.80 9.31
N ALA A 75 3.31 7.11 9.28
CA ALA A 75 2.06 7.61 9.80
C ALA A 75 2.10 7.79 11.33
N PHE A 76 2.80 6.92 12.05
CA PHE A 76 2.97 7.01 13.50
C PHE A 76 3.80 8.23 13.90
N PHE A 77 4.98 8.40 13.30
CA PHE A 77 5.84 9.56 13.55
C PHE A 77 5.10 10.85 13.16
N TRP A 78 4.46 10.87 11.99
CA TRP A 78 3.69 12.04 11.58
C TRP A 78 2.59 12.39 12.58
N SER A 79 1.73 11.43 12.93
CA SER A 79 0.59 11.69 13.83
C SER A 79 1.00 12.01 15.27
N SER A 80 2.17 11.54 15.69
CA SER A 80 2.72 11.81 17.03
C SER A 80 3.22 13.25 17.17
N PHE A 81 3.82 13.82 16.12
CA PHE A 81 4.53 15.10 16.21
C PHE A 81 3.89 16.24 15.39
N ALA A 82 3.18 15.93 14.31
CA ALA A 82 2.63 16.94 13.42
C ALA A 82 1.48 17.73 14.08
N PRO A 83 1.31 19.01 13.70
CA PRO A 83 0.13 19.78 14.06
C PRO A 83 -1.14 19.16 13.47
N GLN A 84 -2.24 19.18 14.23
CA GLN A 84 -3.51 18.56 13.86
C GLN A 84 -4.03 18.95 12.47
N ARG A 85 -3.83 20.21 12.07
CA ARG A 85 -4.23 20.73 10.75
C ARG A 85 -3.54 20.03 9.57
N PHE A 86 -2.37 19.41 9.80
CA PHE A 86 -1.58 18.73 8.79
C PHE A 86 -1.67 17.20 8.88
N ASN A 87 -2.55 16.66 9.73
CA ASN A 87 -2.67 15.21 9.86
C ASN A 87 -3.25 14.56 8.60
N ILE A 88 -4.28 15.11 7.95
CA ILE A 88 -4.77 14.50 6.69
C ILE A 88 -3.68 14.52 5.61
N PRO A 89 -3.12 15.68 5.22
CA PRO A 89 -2.19 15.72 4.09
C PRO A 89 -0.97 14.83 4.32
N GLY A 90 -0.46 14.79 5.57
CA GLY A 90 0.66 13.90 5.87
C GLY A 90 0.30 12.42 5.86
N LEU A 91 -0.87 12.02 6.35
CA LEU A 91 -1.32 10.63 6.22
C LEU A 91 -1.51 10.21 4.77
N LEU A 92 -2.03 11.11 3.92
CA LEU A 92 -2.14 10.87 2.48
C LEU A 92 -0.75 10.63 1.86
N VAL A 93 0.24 11.46 2.22
CA VAL A 93 1.63 11.29 1.76
C VAL A 93 2.24 9.98 2.29
N CYS A 94 2.07 9.67 3.58
CA CYS A 94 2.56 8.42 4.17
C CYS A 94 1.96 7.20 3.47
N TRP A 95 0.66 7.26 3.16
CA TRP A 95 -0.04 6.21 2.42
C TRP A 95 0.46 6.11 0.99
N LEU A 96 0.64 7.22 0.27
CA LEU A 96 1.17 7.21 -1.11
C LEU A 96 2.57 6.58 -1.16
N ILE A 97 3.44 6.91 -0.20
CA ILE A 97 4.77 6.33 -0.10
C ILE A 97 4.66 4.81 0.15
N GLY A 98 3.83 4.39 1.10
CA GLY A 98 3.65 2.97 1.39
C GLY A 98 2.98 2.19 0.26
N PHE A 99 2.07 2.83 -0.47
CA PHE A 99 1.41 2.27 -1.63
C PHE A 99 2.42 2.05 -2.76
N TRP A 100 3.23 3.07 -3.02
CA TRP A 100 4.35 2.99 -3.96
C TRP A 100 5.31 1.85 -3.62
N THR A 101 5.83 1.82 -2.39
CA THR A 101 6.83 0.81 -1.99
C THR A 101 6.27 -0.60 -1.98
N GLY A 102 5.01 -0.78 -1.56
CA GLY A 102 4.34 -2.07 -1.61
C GLY A 102 4.12 -2.55 -3.03
N ALA A 103 3.63 -1.68 -3.92
CA ALA A 103 3.43 -2.02 -5.32
C ALA A 103 4.75 -2.28 -6.06
N GLU A 104 5.81 -1.53 -5.74
CA GLU A 104 7.18 -1.78 -6.23
C GLU A 104 7.70 -3.14 -5.77
N SER A 105 7.51 -3.49 -4.50
CA SER A 105 7.91 -4.79 -3.96
C SER A 105 7.22 -5.95 -4.68
N ILE A 106 5.93 -5.80 -4.99
CA ILE A 106 5.17 -6.78 -5.77
C ILE A 106 5.74 -6.85 -7.19
N ALA A 107 5.86 -5.71 -7.87
CA ALA A 107 6.35 -5.66 -9.25
C ALA A 107 7.77 -6.24 -9.38
N PHE A 108 8.67 -5.94 -8.44
CA PHE A 108 10.05 -6.41 -8.45
C PHE A 108 10.17 -7.93 -8.25
N ALA A 109 9.38 -8.52 -7.33
CA ALA A 109 9.35 -9.97 -7.17
C ALA A 109 8.98 -10.66 -8.49
N PHE A 110 8.02 -10.10 -9.22
CA PHE A 110 7.64 -10.59 -10.54
C PHE A 110 8.60 -10.17 -11.68
N GLN A 111 9.47 -9.18 -11.50
CA GLN A 111 10.57 -8.96 -12.46
C GLN A 111 11.57 -10.12 -12.42
N ILE A 112 11.88 -10.61 -11.23
CA ILE A 112 12.91 -11.63 -11.01
C ILE A 112 12.42 -13.02 -11.45
N ASP A 113 11.16 -13.39 -11.17
CA ASP A 113 10.69 -14.77 -11.33
C ASP A 113 10.37 -15.20 -12.78
N TYR A 114 10.32 -14.26 -13.74
CA TYR A 114 9.90 -14.53 -15.12
C TYR A 114 11.04 -14.60 -16.15
N GLY A 115 12.31 -14.49 -15.72
CA GLY A 115 13.47 -14.60 -16.61
C GLY A 115 13.52 -13.55 -17.74
N ALA A 116 12.62 -12.57 -17.72
CA ALA A 116 12.63 -11.42 -18.59
C ALA A 116 13.67 -10.43 -18.06
N THR A 117 14.60 -10.03 -18.93
CA THR A 117 15.54 -8.93 -18.68
C THR A 117 14.78 -7.60 -18.73
N TRP A 118 13.86 -7.37 -17.79
CA TRP A 118 13.28 -6.06 -17.60
C TRP A 118 14.42 -5.10 -17.26
N GLY A 119 14.51 -4.00 -18.00
CA GLY A 119 15.36 -2.89 -17.62
C GLY A 119 14.96 -2.36 -16.24
N PRO A 120 15.88 -1.67 -15.54
CA PRO A 120 15.55 -1.01 -14.29
C PRO A 120 14.27 -0.17 -14.44
N PHE A 121 13.33 -0.31 -13.52
CA PHE A 121 12.04 0.39 -13.51
C PHE A 121 11.04 0.02 -14.63
N GLU A 122 11.34 -0.85 -15.59
CA GLU A 122 10.41 -1.14 -16.70
C GLU A 122 9.15 -1.86 -16.25
N ALA A 123 9.26 -2.97 -15.51
CA ALA A 123 8.06 -3.60 -14.98
C ALA A 123 7.40 -2.76 -13.86
N PHE A 124 8.15 -1.90 -13.19
CA PHE A 124 7.53 -0.88 -12.34
C PHE A 124 6.67 0.06 -13.19
N LEU A 125 7.16 0.55 -14.33
CA LEU A 125 6.41 1.41 -15.23
C LEU A 125 5.14 0.73 -15.78
N GLU A 126 5.22 -0.52 -16.22
CA GLU A 126 4.05 -1.23 -16.75
C GLU A 126 3.03 -1.61 -15.66
N LEU A 127 3.50 -2.08 -14.50
CA LEU A 127 2.64 -2.65 -13.46
C LEU A 127 2.16 -1.60 -12.46
N PHE A 128 3.02 -0.65 -12.09
CA PHE A 128 2.64 0.46 -11.21
C PHE A 128 1.86 1.54 -11.95
N PHE A 129 2.16 1.86 -13.22
CA PHE A 129 1.40 2.88 -13.95
C PHE A 129 0.33 2.27 -14.87
N HIS A 130 -0.31 1.20 -14.43
CA HIS A 130 -1.49 0.72 -15.14
C HIS A 130 -2.50 1.88 -15.28
N PRO A 131 -2.84 2.33 -16.50
CA PRO A 131 -3.48 3.63 -16.75
C PRO A 131 -4.90 3.73 -16.15
N VAL A 132 -5.52 2.57 -15.89
CA VAL A 132 -6.82 2.47 -15.23
C VAL A 132 -6.68 2.10 -13.74
N VAL A 133 -6.12 0.93 -13.42
CA VAL A 133 -6.11 0.39 -12.05
C VAL A 133 -5.42 1.31 -11.04
N THR A 134 -4.29 1.94 -11.40
CA THR A 134 -3.51 2.75 -10.45
C THR A 134 -4.23 4.04 -10.05
N PRO A 135 -4.74 4.87 -10.98
CA PRO A 135 -5.56 6.02 -10.60
C PRO A 135 -6.77 5.65 -9.74
N PHE A 136 -7.45 4.54 -10.04
CA PHE A 136 -8.58 4.06 -9.23
C PHE A 136 -8.15 3.64 -7.83
N ALA A 137 -7.07 2.86 -7.69
CA ALA A 137 -6.54 2.44 -6.40
C ALA A 137 -6.09 3.64 -5.55
N ILE A 138 -5.43 4.64 -6.17
CA ILE A 138 -5.06 5.89 -5.50
C ILE A 138 -6.31 6.64 -5.05
N ALA A 139 -7.30 6.85 -5.93
CA ALA A 139 -8.52 7.55 -5.58
C ALA A 139 -9.23 6.89 -4.40
N ILE A 140 -9.47 5.58 -4.47
CA ILE A 140 -10.08 4.79 -3.39
C ILE A 140 -9.25 4.91 -2.11
N GLY A 141 -7.92 4.80 -2.22
CA GLY A 141 -6.98 4.96 -1.12
C GLY A 141 -7.14 6.28 -0.38
N LEU A 142 -7.07 7.38 -1.12
CA LEU A 142 -7.14 8.73 -0.56
C LEU A 142 -8.51 9.01 0.06
N PHE A 143 -9.62 8.64 -0.61
CA PHE A 143 -10.97 8.78 -0.06
C PHE A 143 -11.19 7.91 1.19
N GLY A 144 -10.64 6.68 1.18
CA GLY A 144 -10.70 5.77 2.31
C GLY A 144 -9.99 6.32 3.54
N ILE A 145 -8.82 6.96 3.37
CA ILE A 145 -8.09 7.56 4.51
C ILE A 145 -8.94 8.61 5.21
N ASP A 146 -9.54 9.55 4.47
CA ASP A 146 -10.34 10.61 5.10
C ASP A 146 -11.52 10.01 5.89
N THR A 147 -12.22 9.06 5.28
CA THR A 147 -13.40 8.40 5.82
C THR A 147 -13.08 7.54 7.05
N ILE A 148 -12.12 6.63 6.95
CA ILE A 148 -11.82 5.62 7.98
C ILE A 148 -11.12 6.27 9.18
N THR A 149 -10.31 7.30 8.97
CA THR A 149 -9.53 7.92 10.04
C THR A 149 -10.26 9.05 10.78
N GLY A 150 -11.41 9.53 10.27
CA GLY A 150 -12.07 10.73 10.79
C GLY A 150 -12.38 10.69 12.29
N ALA A 151 -12.83 9.54 12.81
CA ALA A 151 -13.12 9.38 14.24
C ALA A 151 -11.84 9.38 15.10
N LEU A 152 -10.78 8.72 14.64
CA LEU A 152 -9.50 8.61 15.36
C LEU A 152 -8.76 9.94 15.38
N ARG A 153 -8.77 10.69 14.27
CA ARG A 153 -8.14 12.01 14.19
C ARG A 153 -8.69 12.96 15.23
N ARG A 154 -10.00 12.95 15.51
CA ARG A 154 -10.61 13.78 16.56
C ARG A 154 -10.12 13.47 17.98
N LYS A 155 -9.54 12.29 18.23
CA LYS A 155 -9.02 11.87 19.53
C LYS A 155 -7.55 12.27 19.76
N LEU A 156 -6.87 12.81 18.74
CA LEU A 156 -5.49 13.33 18.84
C LEU A 156 -5.41 14.75 19.45
N VAL A 157 -6.56 15.36 19.75
CA VAL A 157 -6.69 16.69 20.39
C VAL A 157 -6.44 16.62 21.89
#